data_AF-A0A2M7SIE6-F1
#
_entry.id   AF-A0A2M7SIE6-F1
#
_cell.length_a   1.000
_cell.length_b   1.000
_cell.length_c   1.000
_cell.angle_alpha   90.00
_cell.angle_beta   90.00
_cell.angle_gamma   90.00
#
_symmetry.space_group_name_H-M   'P 1'
#
loop_
_entity.id
_entity.type
_entity.pdbx_description
1 polymer ?
#
loop_
_entity_poly.entity_id
_entity_poly.type
_entity_poly.pdbx_seq_one_letter_code
_entity_poly.pdbx_strand_id
1 'polypeptide(L)'
;MPSSIVSPLCGDTGSSSAFLELATALDQAEPGERILLASYGSGAGSDAFSLLVSEDINAKRGKTAPVQYYLENKEYIDYYTYQKTIGLLKVKGLPEPMSAIVTQPSGEREKDYELKLKALECKGCGSLNFPKRHYCIDCRGEEFEEVPLPRRGNIITFNFQYVVAVSPEQAPIPICTAKMEGAKGQYGGNVSSMMTDCKPEDVTVGGKVELIFRRCGQELGLVRYGYKFRPVKG
;
A
#
# COMPACT_ATOMS: atom_id res chain seq x y z
N MET A 1 -16.35 0.74 30.54
CA MET A 1 -16.33 1.22 29.14
C MET A 1 -16.30 -0.02 28.27
N PRO A 2 -17.16 -0.17 27.24
CA PRO A 2 -16.95 -1.27 26.29
C PRO A 2 -15.54 -1.10 25.76
N SER A 3 -14.69 -2.06 26.09
CA SER A 3 -13.27 -2.02 25.72
C SER A 3 -13.19 -2.01 24.21
N SER A 4 -12.46 -1.03 23.65
CA SER A 4 -12.03 -1.06 22.25
C SER A 4 -11.53 -2.47 21.90
N ILE A 5 -11.95 -3.01 20.75
CA ILE A 5 -11.57 -4.35 20.31
C ILE A 5 -10.12 -4.33 19.82
N VAL A 6 -9.72 -3.23 19.19
CA VAL A 6 -8.43 -3.08 18.52
C VAL A 6 -7.34 -2.58 19.47
N SER A 7 -7.63 -1.60 20.33
CA SER A 7 -6.62 -0.94 21.17
C SER A 7 -5.87 -1.87 22.14
N PRO A 8 -6.49 -2.87 22.78
CA PRO A 8 -5.76 -3.84 23.61
C PRO A 8 -4.71 -4.65 22.83
N LEU A 9 -4.85 -4.75 21.51
CA LEU A 9 -4.01 -5.58 20.64
C LEU A 9 -2.89 -4.80 19.94
N CYS A 10 -3.04 -3.48 19.75
CA CYS A 10 -2.06 -2.63 19.07
C CYS A 10 -1.67 -1.34 19.81
N GLY A 11 -2.27 -1.06 20.97
CA GLY A 11 -2.07 0.18 21.73
C GLY A 11 -3.01 1.32 21.31
N ASP A 12 -2.72 2.53 21.79
CA ASP A 12 -3.45 3.75 21.43
C ASP A 12 -2.87 4.36 20.14
N THR A 13 -3.66 4.32 19.06
CA THR A 13 -3.28 4.91 17.76
C THR A 13 -3.77 6.35 17.60
N GLY A 14 -4.21 7.00 18.69
CA GLY A 14 -4.72 8.36 18.71
C GLY A 14 -5.95 8.52 17.81
N SER A 15 -5.93 9.53 16.93
CA SER A 15 -7.03 9.86 16.03
C SER A 15 -7.42 8.73 15.06
N SER A 16 -6.52 7.78 14.79
CA SER A 16 -6.80 6.64 13.92
C SER A 16 -7.60 5.52 14.60
N SER A 17 -7.72 5.54 15.93
CA SER A 17 -8.38 4.47 16.71
C SER A 17 -9.82 4.25 16.26
N ALA A 18 -10.59 5.34 16.13
CA ALA A 18 -11.97 5.30 15.67
C ALA A 18 -12.11 4.67 14.27
N PHE A 19 -11.18 4.94 13.36
CA PHE A 19 -11.21 4.37 12.01
C PHE A 19 -10.80 2.89 11.96
N LEU A 20 -9.89 2.45 12.82
CA LEU A 20 -9.56 1.03 12.96
C LEU A 20 -10.74 0.24 13.53
N GLU A 21 -11.46 0.80 14.49
CA GLU A 21 -12.69 0.22 15.03
C GLU A 21 -13.80 0.20 13.96
N LEU A 22 -13.98 1.28 13.19
CA LEU A 22 -14.93 1.31 12.08
C LEU A 22 -14.60 0.23 11.04
N ALA A 23 -13.33 0.07 10.67
CA ALA A 23 -12.91 -0.95 9.72
C ALA A 23 -13.20 -2.36 10.25
N THR A 24 -12.92 -2.61 11.53
CA THR A 24 -13.24 -3.89 12.20
C THR A 24 -14.75 -4.16 12.21
N ALA A 25 -15.57 -3.13 12.45
CA ALA A 25 -17.03 -3.26 12.38
C ALA A 25 -17.51 -3.56 10.95
N LEU A 26 -17.00 -2.85 9.93
CA LEU A 26 -17.36 -3.07 8.53
C LEU A 26 -16.93 -4.45 8.01
N ASP A 27 -15.83 -5.00 8.53
CA ASP A 27 -15.39 -6.36 8.21
C ASP A 27 -16.47 -7.41 8.56
N GLN A 28 -17.33 -7.14 9.55
CA GLN A 28 -18.36 -8.06 10.06
C GLN A 28 -19.81 -7.62 9.80
N ALA A 29 -20.03 -6.36 9.42
CA ALA A 29 -21.38 -5.77 9.35
C ALA A 29 -22.30 -6.37 8.26
N GLU A 30 -23.60 -6.40 8.51
CA GLU A 30 -24.60 -6.84 7.54
C GLU A 30 -25.28 -5.66 6.82
N PRO A 31 -25.79 -5.85 5.58
CA PRO A 31 -26.58 -4.84 4.90
C PRO A 31 -27.75 -4.32 5.76
N GLY A 32 -27.92 -2.99 5.81
CA GLY A 32 -28.99 -2.34 6.58
C GLY A 32 -28.64 -2.07 8.04
N GLU A 33 -27.53 -2.60 8.56
CA GLU A 33 -27.05 -2.24 9.90
C GLU A 33 -26.65 -0.77 9.98
N ARG A 34 -26.77 -0.21 11.19
CA ARG A 34 -26.38 1.18 11.46
C ARG A 34 -25.21 1.21 12.42
N ILE A 35 -24.11 1.80 11.99
CA ILE A 35 -22.88 1.96 12.77
C ILE A 35 -22.80 3.41 13.26
N LEU A 36 -22.61 3.59 14.58
CA LEU A 36 -22.26 4.88 15.16
C LEU A 36 -20.76 4.93 15.36
N LEU A 37 -20.08 5.79 14.59
CA LEU A 37 -18.68 6.12 14.80
C LEU A 37 -18.61 7.39 15.65
N ALA A 38 -17.99 7.34 16.82
CA ALA A 38 -17.73 8.52 17.63
C ALA A 38 -16.26 8.56 18.02
N SER A 39 -15.57 9.66 17.72
CA SER A 39 -14.20 9.87 18.17
C SER A 39 -14.20 10.34 19.63
N TYR A 40 -13.22 9.92 20.42
CA TYR A 40 -13.01 10.42 21.78
C TYR A 40 -11.55 10.81 21.93
N GLY A 41 -11.29 12.05 22.35
CA GLY A 41 -9.95 12.59 22.54
C GLY A 41 -9.88 13.50 23.78
N SER A 42 -8.69 13.57 24.40
CA SER A 42 -8.45 14.28 25.67
C SER A 42 -8.42 15.82 25.55
N GLY A 43 -9.49 16.43 25.00
CA GLY A 43 -9.72 17.88 25.12
C GLY A 43 -9.91 18.69 23.84
N ALA A 44 -9.91 18.06 22.66
CA ALA A 44 -10.41 18.66 21.42
C ALA A 44 -11.71 17.94 21.04
N GLY A 45 -12.69 18.64 20.46
CA GLY A 45 -14.06 18.15 20.24
C GLY A 45 -14.18 16.75 19.64
N SER A 46 -15.36 16.15 19.83
CA SER A 46 -15.72 14.85 19.29
C SER A 46 -16.58 15.03 18.04
N ASP A 47 -16.32 14.22 17.02
CA ASP A 47 -17.19 14.07 15.86
C ASP A 47 -17.89 12.72 15.93
N ALA A 48 -19.17 12.71 15.56
CA ALA A 48 -19.96 11.51 15.49
C ALA A 48 -20.63 11.36 14.11
N PHE A 49 -20.53 10.18 13.53
CA PHE A 49 -21.13 9.81 12.26
C PHE A 49 -22.09 8.64 12.46
N SER A 50 -23.29 8.75 11.89
CA SER A 50 -24.22 7.62 11.76
C SER A 50 -24.13 7.08 10.34
N LEU A 51 -23.64 5.86 10.19
CA LEU A 51 -23.41 5.21 8.91
C LEU A 51 -24.44 4.09 8.73
N LEU A 52 -25.15 4.11 7.60
CA LEU A 52 -26.01 3.00 7.18
C LEU A 52 -25.22 2.10 6.22
N VAL A 53 -25.12 0.82 6.54
CA VAL A 53 -24.39 -0.16 5.74
C VAL A 53 -25.20 -0.49 4.48
N SER A 54 -24.58 -0.30 3.31
CA SER A 54 -25.22 -0.60 2.02
C SER A 54 -25.12 -2.09 1.65
N GLU A 55 -25.97 -2.54 0.75
CA GLU A 55 -25.96 -3.92 0.22
C GLU A 55 -24.63 -4.29 -0.47
N ASP A 56 -23.94 -3.30 -1.05
CA ASP A 56 -22.63 -3.47 -1.70
C ASP A 56 -21.53 -3.95 -0.75
N ILE A 57 -21.74 -3.95 0.58
CA ILE A 57 -20.74 -4.39 1.55
C ILE A 57 -20.26 -5.81 1.25
N ASN A 58 -21.18 -6.72 0.88
CA ASN A 58 -20.85 -8.11 0.56
C ASN A 58 -19.98 -8.22 -0.69
N ALA A 59 -20.20 -7.37 -1.69
CA ALA A 59 -19.39 -7.33 -2.90
C ALA A 59 -18.02 -6.63 -2.69
N LYS A 60 -17.84 -5.90 -1.59
CA LYS A 60 -16.59 -5.21 -1.24
C LYS A 60 -15.75 -5.97 -0.23
N ARG A 61 -16.38 -6.77 0.65
CA ARG A 61 -15.70 -7.62 1.65
C ARG A 61 -14.73 -8.59 0.97
N GLY A 62 -13.56 -8.79 1.57
CA GLY A 62 -12.51 -9.68 1.05
C GLY A 62 -11.66 -9.11 -0.08
N LYS A 63 -11.97 -7.91 -0.62
CA LYS A 63 -11.10 -7.23 -1.60
C LYS A 63 -9.79 -6.70 -1.00
N THR A 64 -9.72 -6.60 0.32
CA THR A 64 -8.54 -6.24 1.09
C THR A 64 -8.47 -7.11 2.33
N ALA A 65 -7.28 -7.25 2.92
CA ALA A 65 -7.12 -7.96 4.19
C ALA A 65 -7.88 -7.23 5.31
N PRO A 66 -8.58 -7.96 6.19
CA PRO A 66 -9.31 -7.40 7.31
C PRO A 66 -8.38 -6.84 8.39
N VAL A 67 -8.89 -6.03 9.31
CA VAL A 67 -8.09 -5.46 10.41
C VAL A 67 -7.45 -6.57 11.25
N GLN A 68 -8.21 -7.63 11.52
CA GLN A 68 -7.76 -8.78 12.30
C GLN A 68 -6.48 -9.43 11.73
N TYR A 69 -6.38 -9.53 10.39
CA TYR A 69 -5.18 -10.07 9.74
C TYR A 69 -3.92 -9.27 10.11
N TYR A 70 -4.00 -7.93 10.15
CA TYR A 70 -2.87 -7.08 10.52
C TYR A 70 -2.54 -7.20 12.02
N LEU A 71 -3.53 -7.35 12.87
CA LEU A 71 -3.33 -7.52 14.32
C LEU A 71 -2.63 -8.85 14.66
N GLU A 72 -2.89 -9.89 13.88
CA GLU A 72 -2.26 -11.21 14.01
C GLU A 72 -0.87 -11.25 13.38
N ASN A 73 -0.63 -10.48 12.30
CA ASN A 73 0.63 -10.44 11.55
C ASN A 73 1.53 -9.25 11.93
N LYS A 74 1.43 -8.75 13.16
CA LYS A 74 2.28 -7.65 13.66
C LYS A 74 3.68 -8.12 14.02
N GLU A 75 4.65 -7.22 13.88
CA GLU A 75 6.02 -7.41 14.35
C GLU A 75 6.31 -6.42 15.48
N TYR A 76 6.80 -6.93 16.60
CA TYR A 76 7.29 -6.08 17.69
C TYR A 76 8.66 -5.54 17.32
N ILE A 77 8.80 -4.22 17.40
CA ILE A 77 10.07 -3.53 17.19
C ILE A 77 10.70 -3.16 18.52
N ASP A 78 12.02 -3.12 18.57
CA ASP A 78 12.74 -2.63 19.74
C ASP A 78 12.62 -1.10 19.88
N TYR A 79 12.98 -0.61 21.06
CA TYR A 79 12.83 0.81 21.41
C TYR A 79 13.71 1.75 20.54
N TYR A 80 14.91 1.30 20.15
CA TYR A 80 15.80 2.09 19.30
C TYR A 80 15.19 2.24 17.90
N THR A 81 14.68 1.13 17.36
CA THR A 81 13.98 1.08 16.08
C THR A 81 12.74 1.97 16.09
N TYR A 82 11.96 1.94 17.18
CA TYR A 82 10.82 2.84 17.37
C TYR A 82 11.26 4.32 17.36
N GLN A 83 12.21 4.72 18.20
CA GLN A 83 12.69 6.10 18.29
C GLN A 83 13.23 6.64 16.96
N LYS A 84 13.91 5.78 16.20
CA LYS A 84 14.40 6.12 14.85
C LYS A 84 13.24 6.31 13.87
N THR A 85 12.24 5.43 13.90
CA THR A 85 11.05 5.47 13.02
C THR A 85 10.22 6.74 13.22
N ILE A 86 10.03 7.17 14.47
CA ILE A 86 9.30 8.41 14.79
C ILE A 86 10.17 9.67 14.68
N GLY A 87 11.43 9.53 14.29
CA GLY A 87 12.35 10.66 14.07
C GLY A 87 12.90 11.33 15.33
N LEU A 88 12.70 10.74 16.52
CA LEU A 88 13.32 11.21 17.77
C LEU A 88 14.83 10.98 17.75
N LEU A 89 15.26 9.81 17.28
CA LEU A 89 16.66 9.49 17.14
C LEU A 89 17.15 9.79 15.71
N LYS A 90 17.97 10.82 15.58
CA LYS A 90 18.58 11.23 14.29
C LYS A 90 20.00 10.69 14.18
N VAL A 91 20.26 9.86 13.19
CA VAL A 91 21.60 9.37 12.88
C VAL A 91 22.34 10.44 12.08
N LYS A 92 23.46 10.95 12.61
CA LYS A 92 24.30 11.93 11.91
C LYS A 92 24.92 11.30 10.65
N GLY A 93 24.94 12.04 9.55
CA GLY A 93 25.58 11.62 8.29
C GLY A 93 24.70 10.80 7.35
N LEU A 94 23.44 10.53 7.69
CA LEU A 94 22.48 10.03 6.70
C LEU A 94 22.08 11.17 5.74
N PRO A 95 21.91 10.89 4.44
CA PRO A 95 21.35 11.85 3.50
C PRO A 95 19.95 12.26 3.95
N GLU A 96 19.48 13.40 3.46
CA GLU A 96 18.09 13.81 3.71
C GLU A 96 17.12 12.71 3.26
N PRO A 97 16.02 12.49 4.01
CA PRO A 97 15.02 11.51 3.62
C PRO A 97 14.53 11.78 2.20
N MET A 98 14.53 10.74 1.38
CA MET A 98 13.92 10.75 0.06
C MET A 98 12.63 9.95 0.07
N SER A 99 11.79 10.21 -0.92
CA SER A 99 10.72 9.28 -1.29
C SER A 99 11.10 8.46 -2.50
N ALA A 100 10.67 7.21 -2.52
CA ALA A 100 10.73 6.40 -3.74
C ALA A 100 9.84 6.96 -4.86
N ILE A 101 8.82 7.75 -4.52
CA ILE A 101 8.02 8.53 -5.46
C ILE A 101 8.54 9.96 -5.39
N VAL A 102 9.46 10.27 -6.30
CA VAL A 102 10.12 11.57 -6.37
C VAL A 102 9.15 12.65 -6.86
N THR A 103 9.30 13.86 -6.34
CA THR A 103 8.53 15.06 -6.69
C THR A 103 8.98 15.61 -8.05
N GLN A 104 8.86 14.79 -9.09
CA GLN A 104 9.13 15.17 -10.46
C GLN A 104 7.85 15.72 -11.09
N PRO A 105 7.93 16.74 -11.97
CA PRO A 105 6.76 17.30 -12.64
C PRO A 105 5.89 16.26 -13.36
N SER A 106 6.49 15.19 -13.89
CA SER A 106 5.77 14.06 -14.47
C SER A 106 4.97 13.28 -13.43
N GLY A 107 5.59 12.95 -12.29
CA GLY A 107 4.94 12.23 -11.18
C GLY A 107 3.76 13.02 -10.61
N GLU A 108 3.87 14.33 -10.45
CA GLU A 108 2.74 15.15 -10.00
C GLU A 108 1.58 15.21 -10.98
N ARG A 109 1.86 15.25 -12.29
CA ARG A 109 0.84 15.26 -13.34
C ARG A 109 0.10 13.93 -13.45
N GLU A 110 0.81 12.82 -13.27
CA GLU A 110 0.27 11.48 -13.46
C GLU A 110 -0.05 10.77 -12.13
N LYS A 111 0.06 11.46 -10.98
CA LYS A 111 -0.17 10.86 -9.65
C LYS A 111 -1.53 10.19 -9.53
N ASP A 112 -2.59 10.80 -10.07
CA ASP A 112 -3.94 10.25 -10.00
C ASP A 112 -4.06 8.96 -10.79
N TYR A 113 -3.30 8.83 -11.89
CA TYR A 113 -3.24 7.64 -12.71
C TYR A 113 -2.54 6.49 -11.96
N GLU A 114 -1.38 6.78 -11.35
CA GLU A 114 -0.61 5.81 -10.60
C GLU A 114 -1.31 5.39 -9.29
N LEU A 115 -1.84 6.35 -8.52
CA LEU A 115 -2.52 6.07 -7.24
C LEU A 115 -3.84 5.33 -7.40
N LYS A 116 -4.54 5.52 -8.53
CA LYS A 116 -5.74 4.75 -8.88
C LYS A 116 -5.40 3.40 -9.55
N LEU A 117 -4.12 3.09 -9.74
CA LEU A 117 -3.67 1.87 -10.42
C LEU A 117 -4.33 1.70 -11.79
N LYS A 118 -4.35 2.76 -12.61
CA LYS A 118 -4.86 2.69 -13.98
C LYS A 118 -3.77 2.16 -14.90
N ALA A 119 -4.13 1.28 -15.83
CA ALA A 119 -3.22 0.71 -16.83
C ALA A 119 -3.81 0.85 -18.24
N LEU A 120 -2.97 0.73 -19.27
CA LEU A 120 -3.39 0.77 -20.66
C LEU A 120 -3.25 -0.62 -21.30
N GLU A 121 -4.35 -1.27 -21.66
CA GLU A 121 -4.32 -2.48 -22.50
C GLU A 121 -4.24 -2.06 -23.97
N CYS A 122 -3.23 -2.56 -24.69
CA CYS A 122 -3.06 -2.26 -26.11
C CYS A 122 -4.12 -2.99 -26.94
N LYS A 123 -4.87 -2.27 -27.79
CA LYS A 123 -5.90 -2.89 -28.64
C LYS A 123 -5.33 -3.85 -29.70
N GLY A 124 -4.09 -3.60 -30.14
CA GLY A 124 -3.46 -4.41 -31.20
C GLY A 124 -2.91 -5.76 -30.73
N CYS A 125 -2.28 -5.82 -29.55
CA CYS A 125 -1.64 -7.06 -29.05
C CYS A 125 -2.09 -7.50 -27.65
N GLY A 126 -2.95 -6.72 -26.98
CA GLY A 126 -3.42 -6.98 -25.61
C GLY A 126 -2.37 -6.74 -24.51
N SER A 127 -1.18 -6.23 -24.84
CA SER A 127 -0.13 -5.97 -23.85
C SER A 127 -0.57 -4.92 -22.84
N LEU A 128 -0.35 -5.20 -21.56
CA LEU A 128 -0.68 -4.29 -20.46
C LEU A 128 0.45 -3.29 -20.23
N ASN A 129 0.18 -2.00 -20.31
CA ASN A 129 1.18 -0.94 -20.21
C ASN A 129 0.95 -0.13 -18.92
N PHE A 130 1.93 -0.20 -18.02
CA PHE A 130 1.98 0.57 -16.78
C PHE A 130 3.44 0.90 -16.45
N PRO A 131 3.80 2.15 -16.13
CA PRO A 131 2.98 3.36 -16.16
C PRO A 131 2.49 3.75 -17.56
N LYS A 132 1.80 4.89 -17.67
CA LYS A 132 1.24 5.42 -18.93
C LYS A 132 2.31 5.58 -20.01
N ARG A 133 1.99 5.19 -21.25
CA ARG A 133 2.88 5.26 -22.42
C ARG A 133 2.12 5.77 -23.64
N HIS A 134 2.85 6.37 -24.58
CA HIS A 134 2.30 6.79 -25.89
C HIS A 134 2.29 5.65 -26.92
N TYR A 135 3.19 4.67 -26.77
CA TYR A 135 3.33 3.53 -27.67
C TYR A 135 3.44 2.24 -26.88
N CYS A 136 2.88 1.16 -27.42
CA CYS A 136 2.88 -0.14 -26.76
C CYS A 136 4.32 -0.67 -26.65
N ILE A 137 4.71 -1.13 -25.47
CA ILE A 137 6.07 -1.64 -25.24
C ILE A 137 6.41 -2.88 -26.08
N ASP A 138 5.40 -3.69 -26.43
CA ASP A 138 5.58 -4.93 -27.20
C ASP A 138 5.44 -4.71 -28.72
N CYS A 139 4.33 -4.12 -29.18
CA CYS A 139 4.03 -4.00 -30.62
C CYS A 139 4.17 -2.59 -31.21
N ARG A 140 4.47 -1.57 -30.39
CA ARG A 140 4.55 -0.15 -30.78
C ARG A 140 3.26 0.49 -31.32
N GLY A 141 2.10 -0.18 -31.20
CA GLY A 141 0.81 0.42 -31.51
C GLY A 141 0.46 1.60 -30.58
N GLU A 142 -0.40 2.50 -31.05
CA GLU A 142 -0.78 3.74 -30.36
C GLU A 142 -2.18 3.69 -29.74
N GLU A 143 -2.96 2.65 -30.06
CA GLU A 143 -4.33 2.50 -29.59
C GLU A 143 -4.40 1.67 -28.30
N PHE A 144 -5.03 2.25 -27.28
CA PHE A 144 -5.16 1.65 -25.96
C PHE A 144 -6.59 1.74 -25.42
N GLU A 145 -6.88 0.91 -24.43
CA GLU A 145 -8.05 0.97 -23.56
C GLU A 145 -7.59 1.08 -22.10
N GLU A 146 -8.21 1.98 -21.33
CA GLU A 146 -7.87 2.14 -19.90
C GLU A 146 -8.56 1.05 -19.08
N VAL A 147 -7.76 0.25 -18.37
CA VAL A 147 -8.20 -0.86 -17.53
C VAL A 147 -7.62 -0.72 -16.12
N PRO A 148 -8.28 -1.23 -15.07
CA PRO A 148 -7.67 -1.30 -13.75
C PRO A 148 -6.46 -2.25 -13.77
N LEU A 149 -5.32 -1.80 -13.26
CA LEU A 149 -4.16 -2.66 -13.08
C LEU A 149 -4.52 -3.76 -12.06
N PRO A 150 -4.25 -5.04 -12.39
CA PRO A 150 -4.35 -6.13 -11.43
C PRO A 150 -3.52 -5.83 -10.19
N ARG A 151 -3.99 -6.22 -9.01
CA ARG A 151 -3.26 -5.95 -7.75
C ARG A 151 -2.25 -7.04 -7.42
N ARG A 152 -2.38 -8.22 -8.02
CA ARG A 152 -1.54 -9.39 -7.74
C ARG A 152 -0.63 -9.70 -8.91
N GLY A 153 0.49 -10.33 -8.61
CA GLY A 153 1.48 -10.73 -9.61
C GLY A 153 2.51 -11.71 -9.06
N ASN A 154 3.42 -12.12 -9.94
CA ASN A 154 4.51 -13.03 -9.62
C ASN A 154 5.86 -12.32 -9.80
N ILE A 155 6.75 -12.47 -8.82
CA ILE A 155 8.09 -11.88 -8.86
C ILE A 155 8.88 -12.45 -10.06
N ILE A 156 9.35 -11.59 -10.94
CA ILE A 156 10.24 -11.94 -12.06
C ILE A 156 11.70 -11.87 -11.59
N THR A 157 12.03 -10.81 -10.84
CA THR A 157 13.37 -10.56 -10.32
C THR A 157 13.28 -9.62 -9.11
N PHE A 158 14.29 -9.64 -8.27
CA PHE A 158 14.39 -8.78 -7.10
C PHE A 158 15.85 -8.47 -6.74
N ASN A 159 16.05 -7.42 -5.95
CA ASN A 159 17.33 -7.06 -5.35
C ASN A 159 17.13 -6.57 -3.91
N PHE A 160 18.17 -6.65 -3.09
CA PHE A 160 18.18 -6.08 -1.75
C PHE A 160 18.99 -4.80 -1.70
N GLN A 161 18.38 -3.72 -1.23
CA GLN A 161 19.05 -2.44 -1.03
C GLN A 161 19.47 -2.30 0.44
N TYR A 162 20.78 -2.31 0.68
CA TYR A 162 21.38 -2.18 2.02
C TYR A 162 21.67 -0.72 2.41
N VAL A 163 21.82 0.18 1.44
CA VAL A 163 22.01 1.60 1.67
C VAL A 163 20.71 2.32 1.38
N VAL A 164 19.96 2.63 2.43
CA VAL A 164 18.60 3.16 2.35
C VAL A 164 18.58 4.62 2.80
N ALA A 165 18.09 5.48 1.91
CA ALA A 165 17.78 6.88 2.19
C ALA A 165 16.27 7.17 2.20
N VAL A 166 15.43 6.12 2.15
CA VAL A 166 13.97 6.24 2.15
C VAL A 166 13.45 6.07 3.57
N SER A 167 12.88 7.11 4.17
CA SER A 167 12.29 7.06 5.53
C SER A 167 10.81 6.68 5.48
N PRO A 168 10.26 5.79 6.32
CA PRO A 168 10.85 5.17 7.51
C PRO A 168 11.52 3.81 7.26
N GLU A 169 11.83 3.48 6.02
CA GLU A 169 12.32 2.15 5.67
C GLU A 169 13.69 1.85 6.26
N GLN A 170 13.92 0.58 6.55
CA GLN A 170 15.17 0.11 7.14
C GLN A 170 15.81 -0.94 6.24
N ALA A 171 17.13 -0.87 6.15
CA ALA A 171 17.90 -1.83 5.37
C ALA A 171 17.89 -3.22 6.05
N PRO A 172 17.92 -4.31 5.27
CA PRO A 172 17.80 -4.35 3.81
C PRO A 172 16.35 -4.22 3.33
N ILE A 173 16.09 -3.40 2.32
CA ILE A 173 14.78 -3.34 1.65
C ILE A 173 14.81 -4.22 0.42
N PRO A 174 13.89 -5.20 0.29
CA PRO A 174 13.69 -5.90 -0.97
C PRO A 174 12.98 -4.98 -1.96
N ILE A 175 13.47 -4.92 -3.20
CA ILE A 175 12.82 -4.28 -4.33
C ILE A 175 12.58 -5.37 -5.36
N CYS A 176 11.35 -5.50 -5.85
CA CYS A 176 11.01 -6.52 -6.83
C CYS A 176 10.34 -5.94 -8.07
N THR A 177 10.56 -6.61 -9.19
CA THR A 177 9.72 -6.48 -10.38
C THR A 177 8.79 -7.67 -10.46
N ALA A 178 7.48 -7.44 -10.50
CA ALA A 178 6.48 -8.48 -10.63
C ALA A 178 5.72 -8.38 -11.95
N LYS A 179 5.41 -9.53 -12.56
CA LYS A 179 4.46 -9.64 -13.68
C LYS A 179 3.05 -9.66 -13.10
N MET A 180 2.22 -8.70 -13.46
CA MET A 180 0.84 -8.64 -12.97
C MET A 180 -0.01 -9.77 -13.56
N GLU A 181 -0.92 -10.31 -12.76
CA GLU A 181 -1.82 -11.40 -13.16
C GLU A 181 -2.68 -10.99 -14.36
N GLY A 182 -2.78 -11.86 -15.36
CA GLY A 182 -3.55 -11.59 -16.59
C GLY A 182 -2.88 -10.64 -17.59
N ALA A 183 -1.70 -10.09 -17.27
CA ALA A 183 -0.96 -9.27 -18.22
C ALA A 183 -0.45 -10.09 -19.41
N LYS A 184 -0.79 -9.67 -20.63
CA LYS A 184 -0.25 -10.22 -21.88
C LYS A 184 0.99 -9.44 -22.32
N GLY A 185 1.70 -9.97 -23.31
CA GLY A 185 2.94 -9.39 -23.84
C GLY A 185 4.18 -9.86 -23.10
N GLN A 186 5.34 -9.73 -23.73
CA GLN A 186 6.62 -10.15 -23.16
C GLN A 186 7.08 -9.13 -22.12
N TYR A 187 7.02 -7.85 -22.46
CA TYR A 187 7.52 -6.75 -21.64
C TYR A 187 6.41 -5.99 -20.89
N GLY A 188 5.16 -6.06 -21.36
CA GLY A 188 4.00 -5.44 -20.71
C GLY A 188 3.70 -6.01 -19.31
N GLY A 189 3.12 -5.21 -18.42
CA GLY A 189 2.61 -5.63 -17.13
C GLY A 189 3.68 -5.94 -16.08
N ASN A 190 4.92 -5.54 -16.33
CA ASN A 190 6.00 -5.64 -15.35
C ASN A 190 6.01 -4.38 -14.47
N VAL A 191 5.72 -4.55 -13.19
CA VAL A 191 5.65 -3.44 -12.21
C VAL A 191 6.76 -3.59 -11.20
N SER A 192 7.53 -2.52 -11.00
CA SER A 192 8.62 -2.48 -10.02
C SER A 192 8.22 -1.64 -8.82
N SER A 193 8.41 -2.16 -7.61
CA SER A 193 8.27 -1.38 -6.38
C SER A 193 9.05 -2.02 -5.23
N MET A 194 9.26 -1.25 -4.17
CA MET A 194 9.75 -1.76 -2.89
C MET A 194 8.77 -2.78 -2.31
N MET A 195 9.29 -3.71 -1.53
CA MET A 195 8.50 -4.66 -0.77
C MET A 195 8.38 -4.23 0.70
N THR A 196 7.37 -4.75 1.38
CA THR A 196 7.12 -4.55 2.81
C THR A 196 6.41 -5.80 3.36
N ASP A 197 6.27 -5.87 4.69
CA ASP A 197 5.68 -7.02 5.40
C ASP A 197 6.38 -8.36 5.11
N CYS A 198 7.69 -8.33 4.84
CA CYS A 198 8.48 -9.53 4.52
C CYS A 198 9.94 -9.40 4.95
N LYS A 199 10.54 -10.53 5.32
CA LYS A 199 11.98 -10.67 5.50
C LYS A 199 12.65 -10.98 4.15
N PRO A 200 13.96 -10.73 4.00
CA PRO A 200 14.68 -11.06 2.77
C PRO A 200 14.51 -12.52 2.34
N GLU A 201 14.41 -13.45 3.28
CA GLU A 201 14.23 -14.88 3.05
C GLU A 201 12.87 -15.24 2.44
N ASP A 202 11.85 -14.40 2.64
CA ASP A 202 10.50 -14.61 2.12
C ASP A 202 10.39 -14.27 0.61
N VAL A 203 11.44 -13.64 0.04
CA VAL A 203 11.42 -13.10 -1.32
C VAL A 203 12.11 -14.07 -2.28
N THR A 204 11.34 -14.66 -3.19
CA THR A 204 11.83 -15.63 -4.18
C THR A 204 11.27 -15.35 -5.56
N VAL A 205 12.02 -15.71 -6.61
CA VAL A 205 11.55 -15.63 -8.00
C VAL A 205 10.36 -16.58 -8.17
N GLY A 206 9.30 -16.10 -8.83
CA GLY A 206 8.02 -16.79 -8.97
C GLY A 206 7.07 -16.60 -7.79
N GLY A 207 7.54 -16.07 -6.65
CA GLY A 207 6.74 -15.79 -5.47
C GLY A 207 5.56 -14.86 -5.76
N LYS A 208 4.42 -15.14 -5.13
CA LYS A 208 3.19 -14.36 -5.29
C LYS A 208 3.24 -13.10 -4.43
N VAL A 209 2.93 -11.96 -5.03
CA VAL A 209 2.91 -10.67 -4.35
C VAL A 209 1.64 -9.89 -4.69
N GLU A 210 1.29 -8.96 -3.80
CA GLU A 210 0.19 -8.03 -4.03
C GLU A 210 0.58 -6.58 -3.70
N LEU A 211 0.03 -5.66 -4.48
CA LEU A 211 0.18 -4.22 -4.32
C LEU A 211 -0.66 -3.73 -3.14
N ILE A 212 0.00 -3.08 -2.19
CA ILE A 212 -0.60 -2.47 -1.02
C ILE A 212 -0.23 -1.00 -0.91
N PHE A 213 -1.19 -0.19 -0.49
CA PHE A 213 -0.99 1.25 -0.32
C PHE A 213 -0.21 1.53 0.96
N ARG A 214 0.92 2.22 0.85
CA ARG A 214 1.84 2.50 1.95
C ARG A 214 2.44 3.89 1.83
N ARG A 215 2.96 4.38 2.95
CA ARG A 215 3.90 5.50 2.95
C ARG A 215 5.17 5.04 2.21
N CYS A 216 5.54 5.77 1.16
CA CYS A 216 6.71 5.50 0.31
C CYS A 216 7.82 6.54 0.52
N GLY A 217 7.66 7.43 1.49
CA GLY A 217 8.73 8.31 1.91
C GLY A 217 8.26 9.64 2.44
N GLN A 218 9.22 10.54 2.58
CA GLN A 218 8.99 11.97 2.77
C GLN A 218 10.05 12.70 1.96
N GLU A 219 9.64 13.75 1.25
CA GLU A 219 10.52 14.59 0.45
C GLU A 219 10.05 16.04 0.57
N LEU A 220 10.95 16.99 0.80
CA LEU A 220 10.62 18.41 1.00
C LEU A 220 9.53 18.66 2.07
N GLY A 221 9.50 17.82 3.11
CA GLY A 221 8.49 17.89 4.17
C GLY A 221 7.16 17.22 3.83
N LEU A 222 6.92 16.85 2.57
CA LEU A 222 5.68 16.20 2.13
C LEU A 222 5.76 14.68 2.27
N VAL A 223 4.80 14.09 2.99
CA VAL A 223 4.66 12.64 3.08
C VAL A 223 4.12 12.11 1.76
N ARG A 224 4.78 11.08 1.22
CA ARG A 224 4.38 10.45 -0.04
C ARG A 224 3.80 9.08 0.22
N TYR A 225 2.70 8.80 -0.46
CA TYR A 225 2.05 7.51 -0.45
C TYR A 225 2.03 6.93 -1.85
N GLY A 226 2.05 5.60 -1.93
CA GLY A 226 1.93 4.86 -3.18
C GLY A 226 1.87 3.37 -2.90
N TYR A 227 2.10 2.56 -3.94
CA TYR A 227 2.01 1.12 -3.80
C TYR A 227 3.37 0.46 -3.60
N LYS A 228 3.43 -0.43 -2.62
CA LYS A 228 4.51 -1.39 -2.42
C LYS A 228 3.99 -2.80 -2.64
N PHE A 229 4.89 -3.75 -2.85
CA PHE A 229 4.52 -5.16 -2.83
C PHE A 229 4.58 -5.73 -1.41
N ARG A 230 3.70 -6.68 -1.11
CA ARG A 230 3.92 -7.65 -0.03
C ARG A 230 3.75 -9.06 -0.56
N PRO A 231 4.40 -10.07 0.01
CA PRO A 231 4.09 -11.46 -0.29
C PRO A 231 2.63 -11.77 0.04
N VAL A 232 1.98 -12.54 -0.83
CA VAL A 232 0.66 -13.12 -0.51
C VAL A 232 0.90 -14.32 0.40
N LYS A 233 0.60 -14.17 1.69
CA LYS A 233 0.58 -15.32 2.61
C LYS A 233 -0.66 -16.17 2.29
N GLY A 234 -0.45 -17.48 2.18
CA GLY A 234 -1.51 -18.46 1.91
C GLY A 234 -2.48 -18.61 3.07
#